data_AF-M0PCC4-F1
#
_entry.id   AF-M0PCC4-F1
#
_cell.length_a   1.000
_cell.length_b   1.000
_cell.length_c   1.000
_cell.angle_alpha   90.00
_cell.angle_beta   90.00
_cell.angle_gamma   90.00
#
_symmetry.space_group_name_H-M   'P 1'
#
loop_
_entity.id
_entity.type
_entity.pdbx_description
1 polymer ?
#
loop_
_entity_poly.entity_id
_entity_poly.type
_entity_poly.pdbx_seq_one_letter_code
_entity_poly.pdbx_strand_id
1 'polypeptide(L)'
;MATFDTIDDLPADSRVLVRLDLNSPIEDGEPQDNRRFERHAETVRELADAGHRVVLMAHQGRPGRDDFTSLAGHAEILAEHVGRDVAFVADTYGDEALAAVDALDAGEVLLLENTRMCDDELPEESPAEKAETEFVQTLAP
;
A
#
# COMPACT_ATOMS: atom_id res chain seq x y z
N MET A 1 24.05 -3.34 -15.37
CA MET A 1 23.04 -3.21 -14.29
C MET A 1 22.14 -2.09 -14.71
N ALA A 2 20.83 -2.29 -14.70
CA ALA A 2 19.91 -1.15 -14.83
C ALA A 2 20.14 -0.25 -13.62
N THR A 3 20.38 1.04 -13.87
CA THR A 3 20.39 2.06 -12.83
C THR A 3 18.93 2.37 -12.55
N PHE A 4 18.46 1.99 -11.38
CA PHE A 4 17.12 2.35 -10.90
C PHE A 4 17.25 3.60 -10.06
N ASP A 5 16.26 4.48 -10.16
CA ASP A 5 16.08 5.57 -9.21
C ASP A 5 15.73 4.99 -7.83
N THR A 6 16.12 5.70 -6.79
CA THR A 6 15.90 5.34 -5.38
C THR A 6 14.99 6.36 -4.70
N ILE A 7 14.60 6.10 -3.45
CA ILE A 7 13.80 7.06 -2.68
C ILE A 7 14.54 8.38 -2.46
N ASP A 8 15.88 8.37 -2.50
CA ASP A 8 16.72 9.56 -2.43
C ASP A 8 16.56 10.50 -3.64
N ASP A 9 16.06 9.98 -4.76
CA ASP A 9 15.88 10.71 -6.02
C ASP A 9 14.48 11.35 -6.15
N LEU A 10 13.61 11.16 -5.15
CA LEU A 10 12.24 11.68 -5.16
C LEU A 10 12.22 13.22 -5.00
N PRO A 11 11.36 13.93 -5.76
CA PRO A 11 11.13 15.36 -5.52
C PRO A 11 10.53 15.59 -4.14
N ALA A 12 10.96 16.65 -3.46
CA ALA A 12 10.38 17.08 -2.18
C ALA A 12 8.85 17.27 -2.27
N ASP A 13 8.14 17.00 -1.17
CA ASP A 13 6.69 17.17 -1.04
C ASP A 13 5.84 16.34 -2.03
N SER A 14 6.40 15.27 -2.61
CA SER A 14 5.69 14.36 -3.51
C SER A 14 4.58 13.55 -2.80
N ARG A 15 3.53 13.22 -3.56
CA ARG A 15 2.60 12.13 -3.24
C ARG A 15 3.14 10.84 -3.83
N VAL A 16 3.38 9.84 -2.98
CA VAL A 16 4.08 8.60 -3.37
C VAL A 16 3.18 7.41 -3.13
N LEU A 17 2.91 6.64 -4.19
CA LEU A 17 2.27 5.33 -4.10
C LEU A 17 3.35 4.26 -3.92
N VAL A 18 3.31 3.55 -2.79
CA VAL A 18 4.31 2.57 -2.38
C VAL A 18 3.67 1.19 -2.30
N ARG A 19 4.20 0.25 -3.08
CA ARG A 19 3.76 -1.14 -3.06
C ARG A 19 4.60 -1.96 -2.08
N LEU A 20 3.95 -2.55 -1.09
CA LEU A 20 4.57 -3.31 0.00
C LEU A 20 4.19 -4.80 -0.04
N ASP A 21 4.99 -5.65 0.62
CA ASP A 21 4.63 -7.03 0.91
C ASP A 21 4.30 -7.19 2.40
N LEU A 22 3.03 -7.00 2.74
CA LEU A 22 2.53 -7.14 4.12
C LEU A 22 1.88 -8.50 4.38
N ASN A 23 1.95 -9.44 3.43
CA ASN A 23 1.23 -10.71 3.55
C ASN A 23 1.73 -11.50 4.79
N SER A 24 0.79 -11.94 5.60
CA SER A 24 1.03 -12.48 6.95
C SER A 24 0.17 -13.73 7.19
N PRO A 25 0.58 -14.64 8.10
CA PRO A 25 -0.34 -15.60 8.69
C PRO A 25 -1.57 -14.89 9.28
N ILE A 26 -2.74 -15.50 9.09
CA ILE A 26 -4.02 -15.02 9.65
C ILE A 26 -4.45 -15.98 10.75
N GLU A 27 -4.77 -15.45 11.93
CA GLU A 27 -5.32 -16.19 13.07
C GLU A 27 -6.62 -15.50 13.52
N ASP A 28 -7.71 -16.25 13.62
CA ASP A 28 -9.04 -15.73 13.99
C ASP A 28 -9.53 -14.52 13.16
N GLY A 29 -9.07 -14.43 11.90
CA GLY A 29 -9.41 -13.35 10.96
C GLY A 29 -8.43 -12.17 10.97
N GLU A 30 -7.48 -12.17 11.92
CA GLU A 30 -6.54 -11.08 12.15
C GLU A 30 -5.12 -11.43 11.67
N PRO A 31 -4.42 -10.47 11.02
CA PRO A 31 -3.03 -10.67 10.64
C PRO A 31 -2.12 -10.75 11.87
N GLN A 32 -1.10 -11.60 11.78
CA GLN A 32 -0.09 -11.68 12.81
C GLN A 32 1.09 -10.75 12.52
N ASP A 33 1.70 -10.18 13.56
CA ASP A 33 2.92 -9.40 13.38
C ASP A 33 4.07 -10.31 12.88
N ASN A 34 4.83 -9.80 11.92
CA ASN A 34 5.99 -10.48 11.38
C ASN A 34 7.04 -9.46 10.86
N ARG A 35 8.23 -9.97 10.52
CA ARG A 35 9.39 -9.15 10.11
C ARG A 35 9.16 -8.26 8.88
N ARG A 36 8.12 -8.51 8.08
CA ARG A 36 7.79 -7.68 6.91
C ARG A 36 7.28 -6.31 7.34
N PHE A 37 6.49 -6.23 8.40
CA PHE A 37 6.01 -4.96 8.94
C PHE A 37 7.18 -4.10 9.40
N GLU A 38 8.06 -4.64 10.25
CA GLU A 38 9.27 -3.96 10.71
C GLU A 38 10.14 -3.44 9.55
N ARG A 39 10.38 -4.29 8.54
CA ARG A 39 11.22 -3.93 7.38
C ARG A 39 10.61 -2.84 6.51
N HIS A 40 9.32 -2.95 6.21
CA HIS A 40 8.66 -1.96 5.36
C HIS A 40 8.42 -0.64 6.11
N ALA A 41 8.22 -0.71 7.43
CA ALA A 41 8.05 0.48 8.26
C ALA A 41 9.26 1.41 8.23
N GLU A 42 10.48 0.91 7.99
CA GLU A 42 11.67 1.75 7.82
C GLU A 42 11.52 2.71 6.63
N THR A 43 11.16 2.18 5.45
CA THR A 43 10.91 2.99 4.25
C THR A 43 9.72 3.92 4.41
N VAL A 44 8.64 3.45 5.03
CA VAL A 44 7.44 4.26 5.27
C VAL A 44 7.76 5.43 6.21
N ARG A 45 8.52 5.19 7.28
CA ARG A 45 8.99 6.26 8.18
C ARG A 45 9.82 7.28 7.43
N GLU A 46 10.81 6.83 6.65
CA GLU A 46 11.70 7.71 5.92
C GLU A 46 10.95 8.64 4.97
N LEU A 47 10.01 8.10 4.19
CA LEU A 47 9.18 8.91 3.28
C LEU A 47 8.30 9.92 4.03
N ALA A 48 7.67 9.47 5.11
CA ALA A 48 6.77 10.31 5.88
C ALA A 48 7.53 11.39 6.69
N ASP A 49 8.73 11.10 7.19
CA ASP A 49 9.61 12.05 7.88
C ASP A 49 10.20 13.08 6.91
N ALA A 50 10.39 12.71 5.64
CA ALA A 50 10.74 13.63 4.56
C ALA A 50 9.55 14.52 4.10
N GLY A 51 8.36 14.36 4.69
CA GLY A 51 7.19 15.19 4.40
C GLY A 51 6.37 14.75 3.19
N HIS A 52 6.64 13.56 2.62
CA HIS A 52 5.83 13.02 1.53
C HIS A 52 4.43 12.63 2.01
N ARG A 53 3.46 12.65 1.08
CA ARG A 53 2.13 12.07 1.29
C ARG A 53 2.18 10.62 0.85
N VAL A 54 2.15 9.69 1.79
CA VAL A 54 2.47 8.28 1.53
C VAL A 54 1.19 7.48 1.38
N VAL A 55 0.98 6.91 0.20
CA VAL A 55 -0.12 5.99 -0.09
C VAL A 55 0.46 4.59 -0.23
N LEU A 56 -0.05 3.63 0.52
CA LEU A 56 0.44 2.26 0.57
C LEU A 56 -0.55 1.34 -0.12
N MET A 57 -0.03 0.38 -0.87
CA MET A 57 -0.80 -0.71 -1.44
C MET A 57 -0.11 -2.03 -1.15
N ALA A 58 -0.88 -3.04 -0.77
CA ALA A 58 -0.37 -4.38 -0.48
C ALA A 58 -1.45 -5.42 -0.79
N HIS A 59 -1.09 -6.69 -0.64
CA HIS A 59 -2.05 -7.78 -0.73
C HIS A 59 -1.94 -8.70 0.47
N GLN A 60 -3.03 -9.42 0.73
CA GLN A 60 -3.11 -10.49 1.71
C GLN A 60 -3.85 -11.69 1.11
N GLY A 61 -3.26 -12.88 1.17
CA GLY A 61 -3.87 -14.12 0.69
C GLY A 61 -4.25 -14.10 -0.79
N ARG A 62 -5.14 -15.00 -1.21
CA ARG A 62 -5.71 -15.04 -2.57
C ARG A 62 -7.20 -15.39 -2.52
N PRO A 63 -8.05 -14.88 -3.43
CA PRO A 63 -9.47 -15.22 -3.44
C PRO A 63 -9.70 -16.75 -3.36
N GLY A 64 -10.59 -17.15 -2.45
CA GLY A 64 -10.89 -18.56 -2.17
C GLY A 64 -9.93 -19.26 -1.21
N ARG A 65 -8.98 -18.53 -0.59
CA ARG A 65 -8.15 -19.02 0.51
C ARG A 65 -8.61 -18.45 1.84
N ASP A 66 -8.38 -19.20 2.92
CA ASP A 66 -8.76 -18.79 4.28
C ASP A 66 -7.95 -17.60 4.81
N ASP A 67 -6.81 -17.29 4.16
CA ASP A 67 -5.95 -16.15 4.48
C ASP A 67 -6.27 -14.89 3.67
N PHE A 68 -7.32 -14.90 2.85
CA PHE A 68 -7.76 -13.74 2.05
C PHE A 68 -8.69 -12.85 2.86
N THR A 69 -8.13 -11.76 3.39
CA THR A 69 -8.83 -10.82 4.28
C THR A 69 -8.52 -9.37 3.92
N SER A 70 -9.23 -8.44 4.56
CA SER A 70 -9.00 -7.00 4.49
C SER A 70 -7.64 -6.62 5.10
N LEU A 71 -7.09 -5.47 4.69
CA LEU A 71 -5.86 -4.91 5.25
C LEU A 71 -6.07 -4.01 6.48
N ALA A 72 -7.29 -3.90 7.01
CA ALA A 72 -7.57 -3.07 8.18
C ALA A 72 -6.66 -3.42 9.37
N GLY A 73 -6.53 -4.70 9.74
CA GLY A 73 -5.62 -5.13 10.82
C GLY A 73 -4.13 -4.94 10.47
N HIS A 74 -3.76 -4.97 9.19
CA HIS A 74 -2.39 -4.70 8.75
C HIS A 74 -2.02 -3.24 8.94
N ALA A 75 -2.96 -2.31 8.78
CA ALA A 75 -2.75 -0.88 9.05
C ALA A 75 -2.41 -0.66 10.53
N GLU A 76 -3.12 -1.33 11.44
CA GLU A 76 -2.89 -1.23 12.89
C GLU A 76 -1.49 -1.70 13.27
N ILE A 77 -1.09 -2.90 12.83
CA ILE A 77 0.25 -3.45 13.09
C ILE A 77 1.32 -2.55 12.46
N LEU A 78 1.11 -2.10 11.22
CA LEU A 78 2.08 -1.25 10.55
C LEU A 78 2.26 0.08 11.27
N ALA A 79 1.18 0.69 11.79
CA ALA A 79 1.24 1.92 12.57
C ALA A 79 2.15 1.77 13.80
N GLU A 80 2.10 0.64 14.50
CA GLU A 80 2.99 0.36 15.64
C GLU A 80 4.47 0.37 15.24
N HIS A 81 4.82 -0.25 14.10
CA HIS A 81 6.20 -0.31 13.60
C HIS A 81 6.68 1.00 12.98
N VAL A 82 5.79 1.74 12.33
CA VAL A 82 6.10 3.08 11.77
C VAL A 82 6.21 4.09 12.92
N GLY A 83 5.53 3.88 14.05
CA GLY A 83 5.53 4.82 15.17
C GLY A 83 4.72 6.08 14.90
N ARG A 84 3.74 6.00 13.99
CA ARG A 84 2.80 7.06 13.63
C ARG A 84 1.49 6.44 13.11
N ASP A 85 0.44 7.23 13.07
CA ASP A 85 -0.86 6.79 12.53
C ASP A 85 -0.73 6.38 11.06
N VAL A 86 -1.29 5.22 10.72
CA VAL A 86 -1.49 4.75 9.35
C VAL A 86 -2.99 4.67 9.14
N ALA A 87 -3.55 5.62 8.39
CA ALA A 87 -4.96 5.61 8.04
C ALA A 87 -5.27 4.40 7.14
N PHE A 88 -6.50 3.91 7.19
CA PHE A 88 -6.97 2.83 6.32
C PHE A 88 -8.25 3.26 5.60
N VAL A 89 -8.34 2.92 4.32
CA VAL A 89 -9.56 3.07 3.52
C VAL A 89 -9.97 1.71 2.94
N ALA A 90 -11.23 1.34 3.12
CA ALA A 90 -11.79 0.07 2.66
C ALA A 90 -12.14 0.09 1.15
N ASP A 91 -11.25 0.69 0.36
CA ASP A 91 -11.37 0.85 -1.09
C ASP A 91 -9.96 0.80 -1.71
N THR A 92 -9.86 0.36 -2.96
CA THR A 92 -8.60 0.18 -3.67
C THR A 92 -8.30 1.33 -4.61
N TYR A 93 -9.25 1.68 -5.49
CA TYR A 93 -9.10 2.76 -6.47
C TYR A 93 -10.41 3.46 -6.82
N GLY A 94 -11.49 3.22 -6.06
CA GLY A 94 -12.75 3.92 -6.24
C GLY A 94 -12.75 5.33 -5.65
N ASP A 95 -13.94 5.95 -5.63
CA ASP A 95 -14.13 7.33 -5.17
C ASP A 95 -13.69 7.55 -3.71
N GLU A 96 -13.85 6.54 -2.85
CA GLU A 96 -13.47 6.63 -1.43
C GLU A 96 -11.95 6.59 -1.28
N ALA A 97 -11.28 5.72 -2.04
CA ALA A 97 -9.82 5.67 -2.10
C ALA A 97 -9.24 7.00 -2.60
N LEU A 98 -9.77 7.53 -3.70
CA LEU A 98 -9.30 8.80 -4.28
C LEU A 98 -9.51 9.98 -3.32
N ALA A 99 -10.68 10.07 -2.68
CA ALA A 99 -10.96 11.11 -1.71
C ALA A 99 -10.02 11.04 -0.50
N ALA A 100 -9.72 9.85 0.01
CA ALA A 100 -8.76 9.66 1.10
C ALA A 100 -7.33 10.04 0.68
N VAL A 101 -6.92 9.66 -0.52
CA VAL A 101 -5.61 10.00 -1.10
C VAL A 101 -5.45 11.52 -1.27
N ASP A 102 -6.49 12.20 -1.74
CA ASP A 102 -6.46 13.66 -1.94
C ASP A 102 -6.52 14.45 -0.61
N ALA A 103 -7.04 13.84 0.45
CA ALA A 103 -7.12 14.44 1.77
C ALA A 103 -5.82 14.35 2.58
N LEU A 104 -4.83 13.54 2.16
CA LEU A 104 -3.58 13.35 2.88
C LEU A 104 -2.76 14.63 3.01
N ASP A 105 -2.36 14.96 4.22
CA ASP A 105 -1.39 16.00 4.52
C ASP A 105 0.07 15.48 4.47
N ALA A 106 1.02 16.42 4.46
CA ALA A 106 2.45 16.10 4.41
C ALA A 106 2.87 15.24 5.61
N GLY A 107 3.52 14.11 5.32
CA GLY A 107 3.92 13.12 6.33
C GLY A 107 2.80 12.20 6.79
N GLU A 108 1.59 12.30 6.26
CA GLU A 108 0.54 11.33 6.55
C GLU A 108 0.69 10.07 5.69
N VAL A 109 0.21 8.96 6.24
CA VAL A 109 0.30 7.62 5.65
C VAL A 109 -1.09 7.02 5.54
N LEU A 110 -1.45 6.53 4.35
CA LEU A 110 -2.70 5.84 4.07
C LEU A 110 -2.40 4.44 3.54
N LEU A 111 -3.09 3.41 4.04
CA LEU A 111 -3.14 2.08 3.47
C LEU A 111 -4.47 1.87 2.73
N LEU A 112 -4.37 1.56 1.45
CA LEU A 112 -5.50 1.13 0.62
C LEU A 112 -5.89 -0.32 0.94
N GLU A 113 -7.09 -0.72 0.51
CA GLU A 113 -7.55 -2.09 0.68
C GLU A 113 -6.72 -3.10 -0.15
N ASN A 114 -6.85 -4.38 0.18
CA ASN A 114 -6.17 -5.52 -0.43
C ASN A 114 -6.26 -5.49 -1.96
N THR A 115 -5.13 -5.30 -2.63
CA THR A 115 -5.08 -5.13 -4.09
C THR A 115 -5.59 -6.36 -4.85
N ARG A 116 -5.57 -7.55 -4.23
CA ARG A 116 -6.13 -8.78 -4.84
C ARG A 116 -7.65 -8.87 -4.80
N MET A 117 -8.32 -7.85 -4.24
CA MET A 117 -9.75 -7.62 -4.44
C MET A 117 -10.04 -6.93 -5.79
N CYS A 118 -9.02 -6.38 -6.46
CA CYS A 118 -9.12 -5.91 -7.84
C CYS A 118 -8.95 -7.08 -8.80
N ASP A 119 -9.91 -7.30 -9.70
CA ASP A 119 -9.83 -8.36 -10.71
C ASP A 119 -8.59 -8.21 -11.60
N ASP A 120 -8.18 -6.97 -11.89
CA ASP A 120 -7.02 -6.64 -12.72
C ASP A 120 -5.67 -6.96 -12.06
N GLU A 121 -5.59 -7.23 -10.76
CA GLU A 121 -4.32 -7.47 -10.06
C GLU A 121 -3.78 -8.89 -10.27
N LEU A 122 -4.66 -9.89 -10.40
CA LEU A 122 -4.30 -11.30 -10.38
C LEU A 122 -3.78 -11.87 -11.72
N PRO A 123 -4.32 -11.48 -12.89
CA PRO A 123 -3.87 -12.03 -14.17
C PRO A 123 -2.39 -11.71 -14.44
N GLU A 124 -1.63 -12.69 -14.92
CA GLU A 124 -0.27 -12.47 -15.39
C GLU A 124 -0.30 -11.92 -16.81
N GLU A 125 0.04 -10.64 -16.96
CA GLU A 125 0.02 -9.90 -18.23
C GLU A 125 1.29 -9.05 -18.37
N SER A 126 1.53 -8.51 -19.56
CA SER A 126 2.70 -7.64 -19.75
C SER A 126 2.55 -6.32 -18.97
N PRO A 127 3.66 -5.66 -18.58
CA PRO A 127 3.58 -4.36 -17.93
C PRO A 127 2.84 -3.30 -18.76
N ALA A 128 2.92 -3.39 -20.10
CA ALA A 128 2.21 -2.49 -21.00
C ALA A 128 0.69 -2.70 -20.94
N GLU A 129 0.24 -3.94 -20.85
CA GLU A 129 -1.19 -4.25 -20.69
C GLU A 129 -1.69 -3.82 -19.30
N LYS A 130 -0.92 -4.12 -18.25
CA LYS A 130 -1.26 -3.71 -16.87
C LYS A 130 -1.33 -2.19 -16.72
N ALA A 131 -0.47 -1.44 -17.40
CA ALA A 131 -0.49 0.02 -17.36
C ALA A 131 -1.79 0.62 -17.89
N GLU A 132 -2.51 -0.07 -18.77
CA GLU A 132 -3.77 0.39 -19.36
C GLU A 132 -5.00 -0.02 -18.54
N THR A 133 -4.81 -0.75 -17.43
CA THR A 133 -5.91 -1.13 -16.53
C THR A 133 -6.48 0.08 -15.82
N GLU A 134 -7.77 0.05 -15.51
CA GLU A 134 -8.44 1.11 -14.75
C GLU A 134 -7.79 1.27 -13.36
N PHE A 135 -7.35 0.16 -12.76
CA PHE A 135 -6.62 0.17 -11.50
C PHE A 135 -5.36 1.04 -11.54
N VAL A 136 -4.53 0.91 -12.59
CA VAL A 136 -3.29 1.68 -12.71
C VAL A 136 -3.56 3.11 -13.15
N GLN A 137 -4.40 3.31 -14.17
CA GLN A 137 -4.72 4.65 -14.71
C GLN A 137 -5.35 5.57 -13.65
N THR A 138 -6.13 5.00 -12.73
CA THR A 138 -6.80 5.77 -11.67
C THR A 138 -5.83 6.21 -10.57
N LEU A 139 -4.88 5.34 -10.18
CA LEU A 139 -3.94 5.63 -9.10
C LEU A 139 -2.67 6.38 -9.58
N ALA A 140 -2.41 6.40 -10.88
CA ALA A 140 -1.29 7.11 -11.50
C ALA A 140 -1.75 8.08 -12.62
N PRO A 141 -2.53 9.13 -12.27
CA PRO A 141 -3.06 10.08 -13.22
C PRO A 141 -2.02 11.00 -13.87
#